data_AF-A0AAW2RXN5-F1
#
_entry.id   AF-A0AAW2RXN5-F1
#
_cell.length_a   1.000
_cell.length_b   1.000
_cell.length_c   1.000
_cell.angle_alpha   90.00
_cell.angle_beta   90.00
_cell.angle_gamma   90.00
#
_symmetry.space_group_name_H-M   'P 1'
#
loop_
_entity.id
_entity.type
_entity.pdbx_description
1 polymer ?
#
loop_
_entity_poly.entity_id
_entity_poly.type
_entity_poly.pdbx_seq_one_letter_code
_entity_poly.pdbx_strand_id
1 'polypeptide(L)'
;MAWFNQLPPGTIESFEQLAQRFLHHFAINKRYPKTASYLFTIIQRENESLREYVQRFSEAVLEVPHVNPELLASIMQQNLKRGRFKESIAGSHLQPRRNC
;
A
#
# COMPACT_ATOMS: atom_id res chain seq x y z
N MET A 1 4.84 -27.50 -4.83
CA MET A 1 4.00 -27.70 -6.04
C MET A 1 3.10 -28.94 -5.88
N ALA A 2 2.29 -29.02 -4.81
CA ALA A 2 1.49 -30.22 -4.55
C ALA A 2 0.27 -30.33 -5.50
N TRP A 3 -0.32 -29.20 -5.90
CA TRP A 3 -1.53 -29.17 -6.73
C TRP A 3 -1.32 -29.73 -8.14
N PHE A 4 -0.17 -29.46 -8.77
CA PHE A 4 0.15 -29.94 -10.11
C PHE A 4 0.35 -31.45 -10.12
N ASN A 5 0.99 -31.99 -9.07
CA ASN A 5 1.23 -33.42 -8.90
C ASN A 5 -0.03 -34.22 -8.53
N GLN A 6 -1.14 -33.55 -8.19
CA GLN A 6 -2.43 -34.17 -7.91
C GLN A 6 -3.31 -34.29 -9.16
N LEU A 7 -2.87 -33.76 -10.31
CA LEU A 7 -3.62 -33.85 -11.55
C LEU A 7 -3.47 -35.24 -12.16
N PRO A 8 -4.57 -35.90 -12.58
CA PRO A 8 -4.47 -37.18 -13.27
C PRO A 8 -3.70 -37.03 -14.60
N PRO A 9 -2.94 -38.06 -15.02
CA PRO A 9 -2.24 -38.05 -16.30
C PRO A 9 -3.20 -37.78 -17.47
N GLY A 10 -2.77 -36.96 -18.44
CA GLY A 10 -3.56 -36.64 -19.64
C GLY A 10 -4.69 -35.63 -19.44
N THR A 11 -4.84 -35.03 -18.26
CA THR A 11 -5.91 -34.04 -17.99
C THR A 11 -5.58 -32.60 -18.43
N ILE A 12 -4.35 -32.38 -18.91
CA ILE A 12 -3.90 -31.12 -19.49
C ILE A 12 -3.57 -31.37 -20.95
N GLU A 13 -4.38 -30.82 -21.84
CA GLU A 13 -4.28 -30.98 -23.29
C GLU A 13 -3.61 -29.79 -23.97
N SER A 14 -3.49 -28.65 -23.27
CA SER A 14 -2.88 -27.44 -23.80
C SER A 14 -2.21 -26.58 -22.72
N PHE A 15 -1.30 -25.72 -23.15
CA PHE A 15 -0.68 -24.73 -22.27
C PHE A 15 -1.71 -23.74 -21.69
N GLU A 16 -2.74 -23.39 -22.46
CA GLU A 16 -3.81 -22.51 -22.01
C GLU A 16 -4.58 -23.12 -20.83
N GLN A 17 -4.90 -24.41 -20.91
CA GLN A 17 -5.59 -25.13 -19.84
C GLN A 17 -4.73 -25.21 -18.57
N LEU A 18 -3.42 -25.42 -18.72
CA LEU A 18 -2.47 -25.34 -17.60
C LEU A 18 -2.45 -23.95 -16.97
N ALA A 19 -2.36 -22.89 -17.78
CA ALA A 19 -2.31 -21.51 -17.31
C ALA A 19 -3.59 -21.11 -16.57
N GLN A 20 -4.77 -21.48 -17.08
CA GLN A 20 -6.04 -21.25 -16.40
C GLN A 20 -6.12 -21.96 -15.05
N ARG A 21 -5.74 -23.25 -14.99
CA ARG A 21 -5.73 -24.03 -13.74
C ARG A 21 -4.72 -23.46 -12.73
N PHE A 22 -3.54 -23.04 -13.20
CA PHE A 22 -2.55 -22.35 -12.37
C PHE A 22 -3.12 -21.06 -11.80
N LEU A 23 -3.68 -20.20 -12.65
CA LEU A 23 -4.27 -18.93 -12.24
C LEU A 23 -5.46 -19.10 -11.29
N HIS A 24 -6.26 -20.17 -11.46
CA HIS A 24 -7.36 -20.53 -10.57
C HIS A 24 -6.86 -21.04 -9.22
N HIS A 25 -5.90 -21.99 -9.23
CA HIS A 25 -5.33 -22.55 -8.00
C HIS A 25 -4.63 -21.48 -7.16
N PHE A 26 -3.91 -20.58 -7.81
CA PHE A 26 -3.25 -19.45 -7.16
C PHE A 26 -4.08 -18.17 -7.19
N ALA A 27 -5.37 -18.23 -7.56
CA ALA A 27 -6.25 -17.05 -7.54
C ALA A 27 -6.41 -16.51 -6.11
N ILE A 28 -6.39 -17.39 -5.11
CA ILE A 28 -6.44 -17.01 -3.69
C ILE A 28 -5.16 -16.27 -3.27
N ASN A 29 -4.03 -16.54 -3.93
CA ASN A 29 -2.78 -15.80 -3.77
C ASN A 29 -2.74 -14.49 -4.57
N LYS A 30 -3.77 -14.18 -5.38
CA LYS A 30 -3.93 -12.82 -5.90
C LYS A 30 -4.22 -11.96 -4.68
N ARG A 31 -3.19 -11.27 -4.20
CA ARG A 31 -3.35 -10.23 -3.17
C ARG A 31 -4.43 -9.30 -3.67
N TYR A 32 -5.58 -9.32 -3.01
CA TYR A 32 -6.62 -8.34 -3.27
C TYR A 32 -5.97 -6.96 -3.23
N PRO A 33 -6.26 -6.08 -4.19
CA PRO A 33 -5.69 -4.74 -4.19
C PRO A 33 -5.97 -4.11 -2.83
N LYS A 34 -4.92 -3.63 -2.17
CA LYS A 34 -5.08 -2.99 -0.87
C LYS A 34 -5.92 -1.73 -1.11
N THR A 35 -6.80 -1.42 -0.18
CA THR A 35 -7.66 -0.24 -0.28
C THR A 35 -7.00 0.95 0.42
N ALA A 36 -7.53 2.16 0.24
CA ALA A 36 -7.02 3.35 0.94
C ALA A 36 -7.00 3.18 2.47
N SER A 37 -7.88 2.35 3.04
CA SER A 37 -7.87 2.05 4.49
C SER A 37 -6.57 1.39 4.96
N TYR A 38 -5.88 0.65 4.09
CA TYR A 38 -4.57 0.08 4.40
C TYR A 38 -3.52 1.16 4.69
N LEU A 39 -3.55 2.29 3.99
CA LEU A 39 -2.57 3.37 4.19
C LEU A 39 -2.67 3.99 5.58
N PHE A 40 -3.86 4.00 6.21
CA PHE A 40 -4.04 4.45 7.59
C PHE A 40 -3.31 3.58 8.62
N THR A 41 -2.94 2.35 8.25
CA THR A 41 -2.16 1.45 9.12
C THR A 41 -0.65 1.73 9.07
N ILE A 42 -0.19 2.52 8.10
CA ILE A 42 1.22 2.88 7.92
C ILE A 42 1.51 4.10 8.79
N ILE A 43 1.66 3.88 10.09
CA ILE A 43 1.98 4.92 11.08
C ILE A 43 3.51 5.02 11.26
N GLN A 44 4.02 6.24 11.45
CA GLN A 44 5.42 6.46 11.79
C GLN A 44 5.70 5.94 13.21
N ARG A 45 6.67 5.03 13.34
CA ARG A 45 7.01 4.42 14.63
C ARG A 45 7.90 5.35 15.47
N GLU A 46 7.88 5.18 16.79
CA GLU A 46 8.68 6.01 17.71
C GLU A 46 10.18 5.98 17.40
N ASN A 47 10.71 4.78 17.16
CA ASN A 47 12.14 4.56 16.87
C ASN A 47 12.48 4.66 15.37
N GLU A 48 11.56 5.15 14.54
CA GLU A 48 11.74 5.24 13.11
C GLU A 48 12.01 6.68 12.66
N SER A 49 12.99 6.84 11.77
CA SER A 49 13.30 8.12 11.15
C SER A 49 12.21 8.53 10.14
N LEU A 50 12.14 9.83 9.83
CA LEU A 50 11.20 10.31 8.82
C LEU A 50 11.44 9.67 7.44
N ARG A 51 12.70 9.43 7.08
CA ARG A 51 13.08 8.83 5.80
C ARG A 51 12.54 7.40 5.66
N GLU A 52 12.75 6.57 6.68
CA GLU A 52 12.28 5.18 6.69
C GLU A 52 10.76 5.12 6.62
N TYR A 53 10.08 6.01 7.36
CA TYR A 53 8.63 6.13 7.30
C TYR A 53 8.13 6.51 5.90
N VAL A 54 8.68 7.57 5.30
CA VAL A 54 8.28 8.03 3.96
C VAL A 54 8.52 6.93 2.93
N GLN A 55 9.63 6.21 3.02
CA GLN A 55 9.90 5.07 2.14
C GLN A 55 8.82 3.99 2.25
N ARG A 56 8.48 3.53 3.47
CA ARG A 56 7.41 2.53 3.66
C ARG A 56 6.05 3.04 3.19
N PHE A 57 5.75 4.32 3.43
CA PHE A 57 4.51 4.94 2.98
C PHE A 57 4.42 4.97 1.45
N SER A 58 5.48 5.38 0.76
CA SER A 58 5.56 5.36 -0.70
C SER A 58 5.41 3.96 -1.27
N GLU A 59 6.08 2.96 -0.70
CA GLU A 59 5.93 1.55 -1.09
C GLU A 59 4.48 1.07 -0.92
N ALA A 60 3.82 1.44 0.19
CA ALA A 60 2.43 1.10 0.44
C ALA A 60 1.46 1.77 -0.56
N VAL A 61 1.75 3.00 -0.99
CA VAL A 61 0.94 3.70 -2.02
C VAL A 61 0.96 2.96 -3.35
N LEU A 62 2.08 2.35 -3.74
CA LEU A 62 2.18 1.56 -4.97
C LEU A 62 1.28 0.31 -4.96
N GLU A 63 0.90 -0.18 -3.78
CA GLU A 63 0.01 -1.34 -3.62
C GLU A 63 -1.49 -0.97 -3.65
N VAL A 64 -1.82 0.33 -3.64
CA VAL A 64 -3.20 0.82 -3.56
C VAL A 64 -3.56 1.59 -4.84
N PRO A 65 -4.46 1.06 -5.69
CA PRO A 65 -4.84 1.74 -6.92
C PRO A 65 -5.70 2.98 -6.65
N HIS A 66 -5.54 4.01 -7.50
CA HIS A 66 -6.45 5.16 -7.63
C HIS A 66 -6.72 5.99 -6.37
N VAL A 67 -5.72 6.19 -5.50
CA VAL A 67 -5.84 7.12 -4.37
C VAL A 67 -5.58 8.55 -4.82
N ASN A 68 -6.47 9.48 -4.51
CA ASN A 68 -6.26 10.88 -4.85
C ASN A 68 -5.10 11.49 -4.00
N PRO A 69 -4.32 12.44 -4.55
CA PRO A 69 -3.17 13.00 -3.85
C PRO A 69 -3.50 13.76 -2.55
N GLU A 70 -4.68 14.38 -2.47
CA GLU A 70 -5.13 15.12 -1.29
C GLU A 70 -5.35 14.18 -0.09
N LEU A 71 -6.00 13.05 -0.33
CA LEU A 71 -6.20 11.97 0.65
C LEU A 71 -4.87 11.37 1.07
N LEU A 72 -3.93 11.16 0.14
CA LEU A 72 -2.58 10.71 0.48
C LEU A 72 -1.88 11.69 1.43
N ALA A 73 -1.97 12.99 1.15
CA ALA A 73 -1.41 14.03 2.01
C ALA A 73 -2.06 14.03 3.39
N SER A 74 -3.39 13.93 3.47
CA SER A 74 -4.12 13.86 4.75
C SER A 74 -3.74 12.63 5.58
N ILE A 75 -3.68 11.46 4.95
CA ILE A 75 -3.27 10.21 5.62
C ILE A 75 -1.83 10.33 6.11
N MET A 76 -0.91 10.82 5.27
CA MET A 76 0.49 10.99 5.65
C MET A 76 0.61 11.93 6.86
N GLN A 77 -0.07 13.08 6.84
CA GLN A 77 -0.08 14.03 7.97
C GLN A 77 -0.64 13.42 9.25
N GLN A 78 -1.73 12.66 9.15
CA GLN A 78 -2.33 11.96 10.28
C GLN A 78 -1.35 10.95 10.91
N ASN A 79 -0.67 10.19 10.06
CA ASN A 79 0.19 9.06 10.44
C ASN A 79 1.60 9.45 10.91
N LEU A 80 2.02 10.70 10.73
CA LEU A 80 3.27 11.20 11.31
C LEU A 80 3.20 11.15 12.84
N LYS A 81 4.32 10.83 13.49
CA LYS A 81 4.45 10.98 14.94
C LYS A 81 4.50 12.47 15.31
N ARG A 82 4.18 12.79 16.56
CA ARG A 82 4.29 14.17 17.06
C ARG A 82 5.75 14.64 17.00
N GLY A 83 5.94 15.91 16.69
CA GLY A 83 7.25 16.54 16.64
C GLY A 83 7.33 17.65 15.60
N ARG A 84 8.49 18.31 15.56
CA ARG A 84 8.74 19.53 14.76
C ARG A 84 8.28 19.43 13.31
N PHE A 85 8.47 18.27 12.68
CA PHE A 85 8.06 18.08 11.29
C PHE A 85 6.53 18.11 11.13
N LYS A 86 5.80 17.34 11.95
CA LYS A 86 4.32 17.33 11.91
C LYS A 86 3.75 18.71 12.24
N GLU A 87 4.35 19.40 13.21
CA GLU A 87 3.97 20.77 13.60
C GLU A 87 4.22 21.77 12.45
N SER A 88 5.35 21.66 11.75
CA SER A 88 5.65 22.53 10.60
C SER A 88 4.68 22.35 9.44
N ILE A 89 4.19 21.12 9.22
CA ILE A 89 3.22 20.82 8.16
C ILE A 89 1.79 21.24 8.57
N ALA A 90 1.46 21.18 9.86
CA ALA A 90 0.17 21.70 10.35
C ALA A 90 0.15 23.25 10.38
N GLY A 91 1.29 23.87 10.70
CA GLY A 91 1.45 25.32 10.81
C GLY A 91 1.44 26.07 9.47
N SER A 92 1.66 25.40 8.34
CA SER A 92 1.53 26.01 7.01
C SER A 92 0.08 26.33 6.62
N HIS A 93 -0.90 25.72 7.31
CA HIS A 93 -2.33 26.02 7.12
C HIS A 93 -2.86 27.18 7.98
N LEU A 94 -2.03 27.75 8.88
CA LEU A 94 -2.43 28.72 9.91
C LEU A 94 -1.57 30.00 9.97
N GLN A 95 -0.91 30.42 8.88
CA GLN A 95 -0.31 31.76 8.86
C GLN A 95 -1.37 32.79 8.39
N PRO A 96 -1.97 33.61 9.28
CA PRO A 96 -2.60 34.84 8.83
C PRO A 96 -1.50 35.71 8.21
N ARG A 97 -1.76 36.24 7.01
CA ARG A 97 -0.88 37.20 6.34
C ARG A 97 -0.54 38.31 7.33
N ARG A 98 0.69 38.31 7.84
CA ARG A 98 1.27 39.49 8.48
C ARG A 98 1.58 40.47 7.36
N ASN A 99 0.64 41.36 7.08
CA ASN A 99 0.95 42.61 6.39
C ASN A 99 1.70 43.48 7.42
N CYS A 100 3.01 43.61 7.25
CA CYS A 100 3.71 44.82 7.63
C CYS A 100 3.47 45.88 6.55
#